data_AF-A0A1V5LAE1-F1
#
_entry.id   AF-A0A1V5LAE1-F1
#
_cell.length_a   1.000
_cell.length_b   1.000
_cell.length_c   1.000
_cell.angle_alpha   90.00
_cell.angle_beta   90.00
_cell.angle_gamma   90.00
#
_symmetry.space_group_name_H-M   'P 1'
#
loop_
_entity.id
_entity.type
_entity.pdbx_description
1 polymer ?
#
loop_
_entity_poly.entity_id
_entity_poly.type
_entity_poly.pdbx_seq_one_letter_code
_entity_poly.pdbx_strand_id
1 'polypeptide(L)'
;MTYLLRRVQDSYGRAHELAGVIPAGAEIISDLEEAEFLEVKAEKENPLLEQGELVRGWVVQDVELAGSPVSRDFALTLKQPEWGAPLGEGASTPQLLCSRVLIHPAACRSGVGRFVAACRAYASER
;
A
#
# COMPACT_ATOMS: atom_id res chain seq x y z
N MET A 1 -2.10 5.80 -3.56
CA MET A 1 -2.00 5.75 -2.09
C MET A 1 -2.34 7.09 -1.45
N THR A 2 -1.67 8.16 -1.89
CA THR A 2 -1.56 9.43 -1.18
C THR A 2 -2.90 10.10 -0.90
N TYR A 3 -3.86 10.06 -1.83
CA TYR A 3 -5.18 10.69 -1.69
C TYR A 3 -6.04 10.19 -0.51
N LEU A 4 -5.77 8.98 0.02
CA LEU A 4 -6.50 8.43 1.17
C LEU A 4 -5.94 8.91 2.51
N LEU A 5 -4.75 9.50 2.53
CA LEU A 5 -4.13 10.04 3.73
C LEU A 5 -4.86 11.28 4.22
N ARG A 6 -4.54 11.75 5.43
CA ARG A 6 -5.04 13.02 5.94
C ARG A 6 -4.35 14.20 5.27
N ARG A 7 -3.04 14.10 5.06
CA ARG A 7 -2.21 15.19 4.54
C ARG A 7 -1.03 14.64 3.76
N VAL A 8 -0.62 15.35 2.71
CA VAL A 8 0.65 15.13 2.02
C VAL A 8 1.45 16.42 1.92
N GLN A 9 2.76 16.33 2.09
CA GLN A 9 3.71 17.38 1.71
C GLN A 9 4.34 17.01 0.36
N ASP A 10 4.31 17.92 -0.61
CA ASP A 10 5.00 17.71 -1.88
C ASP A 10 6.49 18.04 -1.79
N SER A 11 7.25 17.71 -2.84
CA SER A 11 8.70 17.95 -2.92
C SER A 11 9.10 19.44 -2.90
N TYR A 12 8.14 20.36 -3.01
CA TYR A 12 8.35 21.81 -2.84
C TYR A 12 8.03 22.29 -1.43
N GLY A 13 7.73 21.38 -0.49
CA GLY A 13 7.37 21.69 0.89
C GLY A 13 5.94 22.18 1.07
N ARG A 14 5.09 22.13 0.03
CA ARG A 14 3.68 22.55 0.15
C ARG A 14 2.86 21.41 0.71
N ALA A 15 2.04 21.73 1.70
CA ALA A 15 1.14 20.77 2.33
C ALA A 15 -0.28 20.84 1.76
N HIS A 16 -0.88 19.67 1.55
CA HIS A 16 -2.22 19.52 1.00
C HIS A 16 -3.04 18.60 1.91
N GLU A 17 -4.22 19.05 2.31
CA GLU A 17 -5.20 18.22 3.05
C GLU A 17 -5.97 17.34 2.07
N LEU A 18 -6.25 16.11 2.49
CA LEU A 18 -6.79 15.04 1.63
C LEU A 18 -8.01 14.39 2.30
N ALA A 19 -8.44 13.22 1.80
CA ALA A 19 -9.70 12.60 2.22
C ALA A 19 -9.71 12.12 3.69
N GLY A 20 -8.54 11.90 4.29
CA GLY A 20 -8.43 11.52 5.70
C GLY A 20 -9.01 10.15 6.05
N VAL A 21 -9.22 9.28 5.07
CA VAL A 21 -9.67 7.89 5.28
C VAL A 21 -8.67 7.11 6.12
N ILE A 22 -7.38 7.34 5.86
CA ILE A 22 -6.26 6.85 6.66
C ILE A 22 -5.72 8.05 7.46
N PRO A 23 -5.68 7.98 8.80
CA PRO A 23 -5.28 9.10 9.66
C PRO A 23 -3.74 9.26 9.72
N ALA A 24 -3.07 9.23 8.56
CA ALA A 24 -1.62 9.34 8.43
C ALA A 24 -1.24 10.51 7.51
N GLY A 25 0.04 10.90 7.59
CA GLY A 25 0.68 11.88 6.70
C GLY A 25 1.75 11.24 5.83
N ALA A 26 2.16 11.91 4.75
CA ALA A 26 3.29 11.52 3.93
C ALA A 26 4.03 12.74 3.35
N GLU A 27 5.28 12.54 2.95
CA GLU A 27 6.10 13.50 2.23
C GLU A 27 6.59 12.87 0.93
N ILE A 28 6.39 13.56 -0.18
CA ILE A 28 6.90 13.16 -1.49
C ILE A 28 8.33 13.66 -1.58
N ILE A 29 9.30 12.73 -1.53
CA ILE A 29 10.72 13.05 -1.59
C ILE A 29 11.17 13.24 -3.04
N SER A 30 10.83 12.29 -3.91
CA SER A 30 11.17 12.32 -5.33
C SER A 30 10.35 11.32 -6.14
N ASP A 31 10.11 11.61 -7.41
CA ASP A 31 9.67 10.57 -8.35
C ASP A 31 10.86 9.63 -8.64
N LEU A 32 10.60 8.32 -8.78
CA LEU A 32 11.64 7.38 -9.20
C LEU A 32 11.94 7.57 -10.69
N GLU A 33 13.21 7.52 -11.07
CA GLU A 33 13.62 7.59 -12.48
C GLU A 33 13.15 6.36 -13.27
N GLU A 34 13.09 5.19 -12.63
CA GLU A 34 12.59 3.94 -13.20
C GLU A 34 11.71 3.17 -12.21
N ALA A 35 10.78 2.37 -12.72
CA ALA A 35 9.95 1.52 -11.88
C ALA A 35 10.77 0.36 -11.31
N GLU A 36 10.71 0.16 -10.00
CA GLU A 36 11.43 -0.92 -9.32
C GLU A 36 10.50 -2.10 -9.05
N PHE A 37 10.97 -3.32 -9.29
CA PHE A 37 10.24 -4.55 -8.97
C PHE A 37 10.72 -5.13 -7.64
N LEU A 38 9.79 -5.44 -6.75
CA LEU A 38 10.09 -5.94 -5.40
C LEU A 38 9.29 -7.19 -5.08
N GLU A 39 9.86 -8.02 -4.20
CA GLU A 39 9.12 -9.08 -3.51
C GLU A 39 8.31 -8.44 -2.38
N VAL A 40 7.03 -8.81 -2.31
CA VAL A 40 6.06 -8.27 -1.37
C VAL A 40 5.47 -9.44 -0.61
N LYS A 41 5.52 -9.35 0.72
CA LYS A 41 4.84 -10.27 1.63
C LYS A 41 3.67 -9.56 2.29
N ALA A 42 2.48 -10.16 2.25
CA ALA A 42 1.36 -9.68 3.03
C ALA A 42 1.55 -10.04 4.51
N GLU A 43 1.63 -9.04 5.40
CA GLU A 43 1.67 -9.27 6.85
C GLU A 43 0.26 -9.40 7.43
N LYS A 44 -0.75 -8.93 6.68
CA LYS A 44 -2.17 -8.99 7.02
C LYS A 44 -2.99 -9.45 5.83
N GLU A 45 -4.08 -10.16 6.13
CA GLU A 45 -5.13 -10.39 5.16
C GLU A 45 -5.70 -9.05 4.68
N ASN A 46 -5.91 -8.95 3.37
CA ASN A 46 -6.44 -7.77 2.71
C ASN A 46 -7.23 -8.20 1.45
N PRO A 47 -7.89 -7.27 0.75
CA PRO A 47 -8.75 -7.65 -0.38
C PRO A 47 -8.05 -8.40 -1.52
N LEU A 48 -6.73 -8.29 -1.65
CA LEU A 48 -5.96 -8.91 -2.73
C LEU A 48 -5.09 -10.09 -2.29
N LEU A 49 -4.67 -10.16 -1.02
CA LEU A 49 -3.68 -11.13 -0.57
C LEU A 49 -4.10 -11.81 0.74
N GLU A 50 -3.75 -13.09 0.86
CA GLU A 50 -3.80 -13.83 2.12
C GLU A 50 -2.60 -13.46 3.00
N GLN A 51 -2.75 -13.55 4.32
CA GLN A 51 -1.62 -13.33 5.24
C GLN A 51 -0.49 -14.34 4.92
N GLY A 52 0.72 -13.83 4.75
CA GLY A 52 1.91 -14.60 4.38
C GLY A 52 2.08 -14.84 2.88
N GLU A 53 1.11 -14.46 2.04
CA GLU A 53 1.23 -14.59 0.59
C GLU A 53 2.38 -13.72 0.05
N LEU A 54 3.17 -14.30 -0.86
CA LEU A 54 4.27 -13.65 -1.56
C LEU A 54 3.86 -13.33 -3.00
N VAL A 55 4.02 -12.06 -3.39
CA VAL A 55 3.78 -11.59 -4.75
C VAL A 55 4.89 -10.66 -5.21
N ARG A 56 4.98 -10.44 -6.52
CA ARG A 56 5.80 -9.36 -7.09
C ARG A 56 4.93 -8.13 -7.31
N GLY A 57 5.40 -7.00 -6.83
CA GLY A 57 4.83 -5.69 -7.12
C GLY A 57 5.87 -4.77 -7.71
N TRP A 58 5.46 -3.56 -8.06
CA TRP A 58 6.38 -2.50 -8.46
C TRP A 58 6.06 -1.16 -7.82
N VAL A 59 7.07 -0.33 -7.63
CA VAL A 59 6.95 1.04 -7.13
C VAL A 59 7.38 1.99 -8.22
N VAL A 60 6.66 3.08 -8.37
CA VAL A 60 6.91 4.12 -9.39
C VAL A 60 7.22 5.50 -8.78
N GLN A 61 7.13 5.63 -7.45
CA GLN A 61 7.35 6.89 -6.74
C GLN A 61 8.03 6.64 -5.40
N ASP A 62 9.01 7.47 -5.06
CA ASP A 62 9.60 7.47 -3.73
C ASP A 62 8.88 8.49 -2.84
N VAL A 63 8.29 7.97 -1.78
CA VAL A 63 7.42 8.74 -0.88
C VAL A 63 7.72 8.25 0.52
N GLU A 64 8.40 9.07 1.31
CA GLU A 64 8.59 8.75 2.71
C GLU A 64 7.31 9.07 3.48
N LEU A 65 6.88 8.13 4.32
CA LEU A 65 5.77 8.38 5.22
C LEU A 65 6.24 9.29 6.35
N ALA A 66 6.05 10.60 6.17
CA ALA A 66 6.28 11.60 7.20
C ALA A 66 5.19 11.49 8.29
N GLY A 67 5.56 10.93 9.44
CA GLY A 67 4.76 10.98 10.65
C GLY A 67 4.77 9.68 11.44
N SER A 68 5.15 9.78 12.73
CA SER A 68 4.92 8.72 13.70
C SER A 68 3.51 8.83 14.30
N PRO A 69 2.78 7.71 14.50
CA PRO A 69 3.15 6.38 14.06
C PRO A 69 2.60 6.14 12.65
N VAL A 70 3.48 5.91 11.68
CA VAL A 70 3.20 4.81 10.77
C VAL A 70 3.19 3.60 11.67
N SER A 71 2.01 3.08 12.01
CA SER A 71 1.88 1.99 12.98
C SER A 71 2.93 0.91 12.69
N ARG A 72 3.54 0.31 13.71
CA ARG A 72 4.40 -0.90 13.59
C ARG A 72 3.66 -2.12 13.00
N ASP A 73 2.46 -1.90 12.49
CA ASP A 73 1.45 -2.86 12.07
C ASP A 73 1.17 -2.67 10.57
N PHE A 74 2.26 -2.68 9.79
CA PHE A 74 2.26 -2.51 8.34
C PHE A 74 1.44 -3.61 7.65
N ALA A 75 0.84 -3.29 6.52
CA ALA A 75 0.10 -4.28 5.73
C ALA A 75 1.03 -5.22 4.97
N LEU A 76 2.18 -4.71 4.53
CA LEU A 76 3.12 -5.39 3.65
C LEU A 76 4.54 -5.29 4.20
N THR A 77 5.33 -6.34 3.96
CA THR A 77 6.78 -6.30 4.05
C THR A 77 7.35 -6.32 2.64
N LEU A 78 8.23 -5.36 2.35
CA LEU A 78 8.91 -5.21 1.07
C LEU A 78 10.35 -5.70 1.20
N LYS A 79 10.82 -6.41 0.18
CA LYS A 79 12.19 -6.93 0.13
C LYS A 79 12.81 -6.72 -1.26
N GLN A 80 14.04 -6.22 -1.26
CA GLN A 80 14.95 -6.24 -2.39
C GLN A 80 16.31 -6.83 -1.98
N PRO A 81 17.05 -7.47 -2.90
CA PRO A 81 18.38 -8.03 -2.60
C PRO A 81 19.39 -7.02 -2.07
N GLU A 82 19.31 -5.77 -2.54
CA GLU A 82 20.26 -4.70 -2.25
C GLU A 82 19.99 -4.04 -0.87
N TRP A 83 18.82 -4.28 -0.28
CA TRP A 83 18.44 -3.69 1.00
C TRP A 83 19.04 -4.47 2.18
N GLY A 84 19.66 -3.74 3.11
CA GLY A 84 20.19 -4.33 4.34
C GLY A 84 19.12 -4.85 5.32
N ALA A 85 17.87 -4.42 5.17
CA ALA A 85 16.73 -4.88 5.96
C ALA A 85 15.41 -4.78 5.15
N PRO A 86 14.41 -5.63 5.44
CA PRO A 86 13.07 -5.47 4.88
C PRO A 86 12.40 -4.18 5.35
N LEU A 87 11.56 -3.60 4.50
CA LEU A 87 10.81 -2.37 4.81
C LEU A 87 9.33 -2.69 5.04
N GLY A 88 8.75 -2.15 6.11
CA GLY A 88 7.32 -2.20 6.35
C GLY A 88 6.59 -1.13 5.54
N GLU A 89 5.47 -1.48 4.92
CA GLU A 89 4.73 -0.61 4.00
C GLU A 89 3.21 -0.74 4.15
N GLY A 90 2.54 0.38 3.98
CA GLY A 90 1.10 0.44 3.72
C GLY A 90 0.21 0.13 4.92
N ALA A 91 -1.09 0.22 4.67
CA ALA A 91 -2.16 -0.02 5.64
C ALA A 91 -3.22 -0.94 5.02
N SER A 92 -3.83 -1.78 5.85
CA SER A 92 -4.90 -2.67 5.42
C SER A 92 -6.03 -2.79 6.43
N THR A 93 -7.23 -3.03 5.90
CA THR A 93 -8.38 -3.59 6.58
C THR A 93 -8.90 -4.76 5.72
N PRO A 94 -9.90 -5.53 6.16
CA PRO A 94 -10.52 -6.54 5.31
C PRO A 94 -11.13 -5.99 4.00
N GLN A 95 -11.41 -4.68 3.91
CA GLN A 95 -11.99 -4.03 2.72
C GLN A 95 -11.05 -3.04 2.03
N LEU A 96 -9.84 -2.81 2.55
CA LEU A 96 -8.89 -1.83 2.02
C LEU A 96 -7.49 -2.39 2.01
N LEU A 97 -6.80 -2.27 0.88
CA LEU A 97 -5.34 -2.27 0.82
C LEU A 97 -4.89 -0.90 0.32
N CYS A 98 -4.02 -0.25 1.08
CA CYS A 98 -3.44 1.03 0.70
C CYS A 98 -1.92 0.94 0.80
N SER A 99 -1.25 0.97 -0.36
CA SER A 99 0.21 0.87 -0.48
C SER A 99 0.71 1.70 -1.66
N ARG A 100 1.98 2.11 -1.64
CA ARG A 100 2.69 2.64 -2.81
C ARG A 100 2.99 1.56 -3.83
N VAL A 101 3.06 0.31 -3.38
CA VAL A 101 3.32 -0.83 -4.24
C VAL A 101 2.11 -1.11 -5.11
N LEU A 102 2.33 -1.10 -6.41
CA LEU A 102 1.38 -1.51 -7.41
C LEU A 102 1.46 -3.04 -7.53
N ILE A 103 0.39 -3.70 -7.12
CA ILE A 103 0.24 -5.15 -7.19
C ILE A 103 -0.77 -5.45 -8.28
N HIS A 104 -0.32 -6.10 -9.35
CA HIS A 104 -1.23 -6.46 -10.44
C HIS A 104 -2.19 -7.57 -9.99
N PRO A 105 -3.51 -7.45 -10.20
CA PRO A 105 -4.47 -8.49 -9.82
C PRO A 105 -4.15 -9.88 -10.38
N ALA A 106 -3.59 -9.96 -11.60
CA ALA A 106 -3.17 -11.23 -12.20
C ALA A 106 -1.99 -11.93 -11.48
N ALA A 107 -1.28 -11.22 -10.59
CA ALA A 107 -0.24 -11.82 -9.75
C ALA A 107 -0.80 -12.44 -8.46
N CYS A 108 -2.08 -12.18 -8.12
CA CYS A 108 -2.73 -12.67 -6.91
C CYS A 108 -3.41 -14.03 -7.21
N ARG A 109 -3.08 -15.09 -6.47
CA ARG A 109 -3.58 -16.45 -6.79
C ARG A 109 -5.08 -16.60 -6.56
N SER A 110 -5.57 -16.13 -5.42
CA SER A 110 -6.98 -16.26 -4.98
C SER A 110 -7.66 -14.91 -4.77
N GLY A 111 -6.87 -13.82 -4.66
CA GLY A 111 -7.34 -12.50 -4.26
C GLY A 111 -8.46 -11.92 -5.11
N VAL A 112 -8.35 -12.01 -6.44
CA VAL A 112 -9.32 -11.37 -7.36
C VAL A 112 -10.71 -11.96 -7.20
N GLY A 113 -10.81 -13.29 -7.05
CA GLY A 113 -12.10 -13.95 -6.83
C GLY A 113 -12.76 -13.51 -5.53
N ARG A 114 -11.98 -13.43 -4.44
CA ARG A 114 -12.44 -12.96 -3.12
C ARG A 114 -12.86 -11.49 -3.17
N PHE A 115 -12.10 -10.64 -3.84
CA PHE A 115 -12.43 -9.24 -4.05
C PHE A 115 -13.79 -9.07 -4.77
N VAL A 116 -13.98 -9.77 -5.90
CA VAL A 116 -15.24 -9.72 -6.65
C VAL A 116 -16.41 -10.23 -5.81
N ALA A 117 -16.21 -11.30 -5.04
CA ALA A 117 -17.24 -11.81 -4.12
C ALA A 117 -17.61 -10.79 -3.04
N ALA A 118 -16.62 -10.13 -2.44
CA ALA A 118 -16.84 -9.07 -1.45
C ALA A 118 -17.61 -7.87 -2.05
N CYS A 119 -17.28 -7.45 -3.27
CA CYS A 119 -18.03 -6.39 -3.96
C CYS A 119 -19.49 -6.77 -4.20
N ARG A 120 -19.76 -8.03 -4.57
CA ARG A 120 -21.14 -8.52 -4.76
C ARG A 120 -21.92 -8.53 -3.45
N ALA A 121 -21.32 -9.02 -2.37
CA ALA A 121 -21.94 -9.03 -1.04
C ALA A 121 -22.31 -7.61 -0.61
N TYR A 122 -21.37 -6.67 -0.74
CA TYR A 122 -21.63 -5.26 -0.43
C TYR A 122 -22.77 -4.66 -1.28
N ALA A 123 -22.82 -4.97 -2.57
CA ALA A 123 -23.88 -4.49 -3.45
C ALA A 123 -25.28 -5.06 -3.09
N SER A 124 -25.34 -6.26 -2.52
CA SER A 124 -26.60 -6.89 -2.08
C SER A 124 -27.09 -6.43 -0.72
N GLU A 125 -26.23 -5.79 0.08
CA GLU A 125 -26.58 -5.21 1.40
C GLU A 125 -27.07 -3.76 1.31
N ARG A 126 -27.13 -3.18 0.09
CA ARG A 126 -27.69 -1.85 -0.20
C ARG A 126 -29.09 -1.97 -0.80
#